data_AF-A0A5B7C7F8-F1
#
_entry.id   AF-A0A5B7C7F8-F1
#
_cell.length_a   1.000
_cell.length_b   1.000
_cell.length_c   1.000
_cell.angle_alpha   90.00
_cell.angle_beta   90.00
_cell.angle_gamma   90.00
#
_symmetry.space_group_name_H-M   'P 1'
#
loop_
_entity.id
_entity.type
_entity.pdbx_description
1 polymer ?
#
loop_
_entity_poly.entity_id
_entity_poly.type
_entity_poly.pdbx_seq_one_letter_code
_entity_poly.pdbx_strand_id
1 'polypeptide(L)'
;SGHTVVRINLSEQTDIMDLLGSDLPVESDEGMQFAWSDGILLQALKKGSWVLLDELNLAPQSVLEGLNAILDHRAEVFIPELGVTFKCPPSFRVFACQNPSYQGGGRKGLPKSFLNRFTKVYVDELVDDDYVFICNSLYPSIPLPTLSKLILFNKRLHEDTMLYHKF
;
A
#
# COMPACT_ATOMS: atom_id res chain seq x y z
N SER A 1 15.21 -13.52 2.24
CA SER A 1 14.14 -13.71 3.23
C SER A 1 12.84 -13.96 2.47
N GLY A 2 12.36 -15.21 2.41
CA GLY A 2 11.25 -15.62 1.53
C GLY A 2 9.85 -15.30 2.08
N HIS A 3 9.62 -14.09 2.58
CA HIS A 3 8.31 -13.70 3.08
C HIS A 3 7.36 -13.36 1.93
N THR A 4 6.15 -13.91 1.96
CA THR A 4 5.08 -13.54 1.03
C THR A 4 4.62 -12.12 1.34
N VAL A 5 4.62 -11.26 0.32
CA VAL A 5 4.12 -9.88 0.41
C VAL A 5 2.78 -9.79 -0.32
N VAL A 6 1.76 -9.31 0.38
CA VAL A 6 0.43 -9.03 -0.15
C VAL A 6 0.29 -7.52 -0.30
N ARG A 7 0.17 -7.03 -1.54
CA ARG A 7 -0.08 -5.61 -1.82
C ARG A 7 -1.58 -5.37 -1.89
N ILE A 8 -2.05 -4.39 -1.12
CA ILE A 8 -3.44 -3.94 -1.09
C ILE A 8 -3.43 -2.47 -1.49
N ASN A 9 -4.08 -2.13 -2.59
CA ASN A 9 -4.20 -0.74 -3.01
C ASN A 9 -5.49 -0.15 -2.46
N LEU A 10 -5.38 0.94 -1.70
CA LEU A 10 -6.52 1.59 -1.06
C LEU A 10 -7.06 2.73 -1.94
N SER A 11 -8.36 2.93 -1.86
CA SER A 11 -9.06 4.00 -2.58
C SER A 11 -10.22 4.51 -1.74
N GLU A 12 -10.86 5.61 -2.16
CA GLU A 12 -12.04 6.16 -1.48
C GLU A 12 -13.25 5.21 -1.48
N GLN A 13 -13.23 4.16 -2.32
CA GLN A 13 -14.30 3.17 -2.41
C GLN A 13 -14.01 1.89 -1.62
N THR A 14 -12.81 1.76 -1.05
CA THR A 14 -12.46 0.58 -0.26
C THR A 14 -13.28 0.55 1.02
N ASP A 15 -13.90 -0.61 1.30
CA ASP A 15 -14.61 -0.86 2.57
C ASP A 15 -13.76 -1.74 3.50
N ILE A 16 -14.04 -1.71 4.80
CA ILE A 16 -13.40 -2.60 5.78
C ILE A 16 -13.77 -4.06 5.52
N MET A 17 -14.97 -4.32 4.97
CA MET A 17 -15.41 -5.66 4.57
C MET A 17 -14.55 -6.25 3.46
N ASP A 18 -14.03 -5.43 2.53
CA ASP A 18 -13.10 -5.90 1.49
C ASP A 18 -11.78 -6.41 2.09
N LEU A 19 -11.38 -5.82 3.22
CA LEU A 19 -10.13 -6.13 3.91
C LEU A 19 -10.27 -7.30 4.88
N LEU A 20 -11.29 -7.27 5.74
CA LEU A 20 -11.46 -8.27 6.79
C LEU A 20 -12.34 -9.44 6.36
N GLY A 21 -13.33 -9.20 5.52
CA GLY A 21 -14.27 -10.21 5.04
C GLY A 21 -15.72 -9.82 5.29
N SER A 22 -16.61 -10.61 4.68
CA SER A 22 -18.06 -10.48 4.81
C SER A 22 -18.73 -11.81 4.46
N ASP A 23 -20.02 -11.92 4.79
CA ASP A 23 -20.84 -13.04 4.31
C ASP A 23 -21.24 -12.81 2.85
N LEU A 24 -20.81 -13.73 1.98
CA LEU A 24 -21.11 -13.70 0.56
C LEU A 24 -22.12 -14.79 0.19
N PRO A 25 -22.98 -14.56 -0.80
CA PRO A 25 -23.87 -15.59 -1.28
C PRO A 25 -23.09 -16.75 -1.93
N VAL A 26 -23.44 -17.97 -1.56
CA VAL A 26 -22.92 -19.21 -2.11
C VAL A 26 -24.08 -20.07 -2.63
N GLU A 27 -23.90 -20.65 -3.81
CA GLU A 27 -24.85 -21.62 -4.35
C GLU A 27 -24.68 -22.95 -3.63
N SER A 28 -25.78 -23.48 -3.08
CA SER A 28 -25.84 -24.84 -2.53
C SER A 28 -27.00 -25.61 -3.17
N ASP A 29 -26.99 -26.93 -3.01
CA ASP A 29 -28.07 -27.81 -3.49
C ASP A 29 -29.44 -27.48 -2.86
N GLU A 30 -29.46 -26.71 -1.76
CA GLU A 30 -30.67 -26.27 -1.03
C GLU A 30 -31.09 -24.82 -1.38
N GLY A 31 -30.38 -24.13 -2.29
CA GLY A 31 -30.67 -22.77 -2.72
C GLY A 31 -29.54 -21.77 -2.43
N MET A 32 -29.88 -20.47 -2.41
CA MET A 32 -28.92 -19.41 -2.09
C MET A 32 -28.68 -19.35 -0.58
N GLN A 33 -27.46 -19.65 -0.14
CA GLN A 33 -27.03 -19.53 1.25
C GLN A 33 -25.98 -18.43 1.37
N PHE A 34 -25.68 -17.97 2.58
CA PHE A 34 -24.61 -17.03 2.84
C PHE A 34 -23.50 -17.74 3.61
N ALA A 35 -22.26 -17.55 3.17
CA ALA A 35 -21.08 -18.10 3.83
C ALA A 35 -20.01 -17.04 3.97
N TRP A 36 -19.30 -17.09 5.10
CA TRP A 36 -18.21 -16.17 5.37
C TRP A 36 -17.08 -16.31 4.36
N SER A 37 -16.62 -15.18 3.83
CA SER A 37 -15.43 -15.10 2.99
C SER A 37 -14.42 -14.14 3.61
N ASP A 38 -13.23 -14.65 3.91
CA ASP A 38 -12.13 -13.82 4.43
C ASP A 38 -11.71 -12.77 3.40
N GLY A 39 -11.60 -11.52 3.85
CA GLY A 39 -11.01 -10.43 3.07
C GLY A 39 -9.49 -10.56 2.95
N ILE A 40 -8.90 -9.80 2.02
CA ILE A 40 -7.49 -9.94 1.65
C ILE A 40 -6.52 -9.70 2.83
N LEU A 41 -6.86 -8.77 3.73
CA LEU A 41 -6.05 -8.46 4.91
C LEU A 41 -6.16 -9.58 5.96
N LEU A 42 -7.36 -10.11 6.20
CA LEU A 42 -7.55 -11.22 7.15
C LEU A 42 -6.84 -12.48 6.67
N GLN A 43 -6.91 -12.80 5.37
CA GLN A 43 -6.15 -13.92 4.80
C GLN A 43 -4.64 -13.75 5.01
N ALA A 44 -4.11 -12.55 4.78
CA ALA A 44 -2.69 -12.24 4.99
C ALA A 44 -2.29 -12.35 6.48
N LEU A 45 -3.15 -11.87 7.38
CA LEU A 45 -2.97 -11.98 8.82
C LEU A 45 -2.93 -13.43 9.27
N LYS A 46 -3.90 -14.26 8.86
CA LYS A 46 -3.96 -15.70 9.17
C LYS A 46 -2.72 -16.46 8.69
N LYS A 47 -2.17 -16.07 7.54
CA LYS A 47 -0.95 -16.65 6.96
C LYS A 47 0.36 -16.07 7.54
N GLY A 48 0.28 -14.99 8.31
CA GLY A 48 1.43 -14.26 8.82
C GLY A 48 2.30 -13.64 7.72
N SER A 49 1.68 -13.25 6.61
CA SER A 49 2.32 -12.59 5.47
C SER A 49 2.70 -11.15 5.79
N TRP A 50 3.57 -10.56 4.97
CA TRP A 50 3.77 -9.12 4.99
C TRP A 50 2.70 -8.45 4.15
N VAL A 51 2.20 -7.31 4.59
CA VAL A 51 1.16 -6.54 3.90
C VAL A 51 1.72 -5.18 3.54
N LEU A 52 1.56 -4.79 2.28
CA LEU A 52 1.86 -3.44 1.79
C LEU A 52 0.53 -2.74 1.49
N LEU A 53 0.16 -1.77 2.33
CA LEU A 53 -0.96 -0.88 2.12
C LEU A 53 -0.52 0.28 1.25
N ASP A 54 -0.99 0.32 0.01
CA ASP A 54 -0.67 1.37 -0.94
C ASP A 54 -1.75 2.45 -0.97
N GLU A 55 -1.37 3.67 -1.33
CA GLU A 55 -2.28 4.84 -1.38
C GLU A 55 -3.07 5.04 -0.07
N LEU A 56 -2.41 4.90 1.08
CA LEU A 56 -3.06 4.93 2.40
C LEU A 56 -3.87 6.21 2.65
N ASN A 57 -3.47 7.33 2.05
CA ASN A 57 -4.12 8.63 2.13
C ASN A 57 -5.38 8.80 1.25
N LEU A 58 -5.73 7.79 0.44
CA LEU A 58 -7.00 7.72 -0.28
C LEU A 58 -8.07 6.90 0.48
N ALA A 59 -7.69 6.14 1.50
CA ALA A 59 -8.62 5.30 2.24
C ALA A 59 -9.65 6.13 3.03
N PRO A 60 -10.91 5.66 3.13
CA PRO A 60 -11.90 6.26 4.01
C PRO A 60 -11.49 6.22 5.49
N GLN A 61 -11.99 7.19 6.26
CA GLN A 61 -11.72 7.28 7.70
C GLN A 61 -12.14 6.00 8.45
N SER A 62 -13.26 5.38 8.06
CA SER A 62 -13.73 4.11 8.63
C SER A 62 -12.75 2.96 8.42
N VAL A 63 -12.11 2.89 7.25
CA VAL A 63 -11.07 1.89 6.95
C VAL A 63 -9.83 2.14 7.81
N LEU A 64 -9.37 3.39 7.90
CA LEU A 64 -8.24 3.76 8.75
C LEU A 64 -8.52 3.42 10.23
N GLU A 65 -9.74 3.64 10.69
CA GLU A 65 -10.16 3.28 12.04
C GLU A 65 -10.17 1.77 12.28
N GLY A 66 -10.69 0.99 11.32
CA GLY A 66 -10.65 -0.47 11.36
C GLY A 66 -9.23 -1.03 11.38
N LEU A 67 -8.29 -0.39 10.68
CA LEU A 67 -6.88 -0.78 10.68
C LEU A 67 -6.17 -0.52 12.02
N ASN A 68 -6.67 0.39 12.87
CA ASN A 68 -6.01 0.71 14.15
C ASN A 68 -5.87 -0.51 15.06
N ALA A 69 -6.83 -1.44 15.05
CA ALA A 69 -6.79 -2.63 15.92
C ALA A 69 -5.54 -3.50 15.65
N ILE A 70 -5.17 -3.60 14.37
CA ILE A 70 -4.00 -4.35 13.88
C ILE A 70 -2.70 -3.57 14.12
N LEU A 71 -2.74 -2.24 14.02
CA LEU A 71 -1.56 -1.37 14.06
C LEU A 71 -1.17 -0.89 15.47
N ASP A 72 -2.06 -0.97 16.45
CA ASP A 72 -1.77 -0.60 17.84
C ASP A 72 -1.15 -1.76 18.64
N HIS A 73 -0.77 -1.51 19.89
CA HIS A 73 -0.13 -2.49 20.79
C HIS A 73 -0.90 -3.79 21.02
N ARG A 74 -2.21 -3.80 20.73
CA ARG A 74 -3.07 -4.98 20.85
C ARG A 74 -2.74 -6.03 19.79
N ALA A 75 -2.33 -5.58 18.60
CA ALA A 75 -2.01 -6.42 17.45
C ALA A 75 -3.07 -7.51 17.20
N GLU A 76 -4.34 -7.16 17.31
CA GLU A 76 -5.46 -8.10 17.16
C GLU A 76 -6.66 -7.41 16.54
N VAL A 77 -7.50 -8.16 15.82
CA VAL A 77 -8.72 -7.67 15.20
C VAL A 77 -9.89 -8.57 15.60
N PHE A 78 -10.96 -7.96 16.10
CA PHE A 78 -12.21 -8.66 16.38
C PHE A 78 -13.13 -8.55 15.17
N ILE A 79 -13.71 -9.67 14.75
CA ILE A 79 -14.67 -9.74 13.65
C ILE A 79 -16.04 -10.09 14.24
N PRO A 80 -16.97 -9.13 14.32
CA PRO A 80 -18.29 -9.33 14.93
C PRO A 80 -19.11 -10.44 14.28
N GLU A 81 -19.06 -10.56 12.96
CA GLU A 81 -19.80 -11.53 12.15
C GLU A 81 -19.42 -12.97 12.51
N LEU A 82 -18.14 -13.18 12.87
CA LEU A 82 -17.63 -14.47 13.33
C LEU A 82 -17.68 -14.63 14.85
N GLY A 83 -17.81 -13.54 15.60
CA GLY A 83 -17.63 -13.53 17.06
C GLY A 83 -16.22 -13.94 17.50
N VAL A 84 -15.20 -13.72 16.66
CA VAL A 84 -13.82 -14.21 16.88
C VAL A 84 -12.82 -13.07 16.83
N THR A 85 -11.82 -13.13 17.72
CA THR A 85 -10.63 -12.26 17.70
C THR A 85 -9.45 -12.99 17.06
N PHE A 86 -8.82 -12.36 16.07
CA PHE A 86 -7.61 -12.83 15.43
C PHE A 86 -6.41 -12.03 15.91
N LYS A 87 -5.40 -12.70 16.46
CA LYS A 87 -4.13 -12.09 16.85
C LYS A 87 -3.14 -12.10 15.69
N CYS A 88 -2.43 -10.99 15.50
CA CYS A 88 -1.39 -10.88 14.49
C CYS A 88 -0.19 -11.74 14.91
N PRO A 89 0.24 -12.70 14.08
CA PRO A 89 1.40 -13.52 14.41
C PRO A 89 2.69 -12.69 14.37
N PRO A 90 3.77 -13.09 15.07
CA PRO A 90 5.03 -12.35 15.09
C PRO A 90 5.70 -12.16 13.72
N SER A 91 5.34 -12.97 12.73
CA SER A 91 5.80 -12.86 11.34
C SER A 91 5.06 -11.80 10.51
N PHE A 92 3.86 -11.42 10.94
CA PHE A 92 3.04 -10.43 10.25
C PHE A 92 3.67 -9.04 10.38
N ARG A 93 3.75 -8.32 9.26
CA ARG A 93 4.32 -6.98 9.18
C ARG A 93 3.48 -6.15 8.23
N VAL A 94 3.17 -4.92 8.62
CA VAL A 94 2.46 -3.96 7.79
C VAL A 94 3.41 -2.86 7.37
N PHE A 95 3.49 -2.64 6.07
CA PHE A 95 4.11 -1.50 5.43
C PHE A 95 3.00 -0.66 4.83
N ALA A 96 3.17 0.65 4.84
CA ALA A 96 2.21 1.54 4.21
C ALA A 96 2.93 2.62 3.39
N CYS A 97 2.44 2.85 2.18
CA CYS A 97 2.86 3.94 1.33
C CYS A 97 1.90 5.10 1.51
N GLN A 98 2.46 6.29 1.71
CA GLN A 98 1.71 7.54 1.69
C GLN A 98 2.26 8.38 0.54
N ASN A 99 1.39 8.71 -0.42
CA ASN A 99 1.80 9.62 -1.48
C ASN A 99 1.76 11.07 -1.00
N PRO A 100 2.66 11.94 -1.52
CA PRO A 100 2.70 13.34 -1.13
C PRO A 100 1.35 14.03 -1.38
N SER A 101 0.88 14.81 -0.40
CA SER A 101 -0.44 15.44 -0.44
C SER A 101 -0.59 16.50 -1.54
N TYR A 102 0.52 17.06 -2.04
CA TYR A 102 0.51 18.06 -3.10
C TYR A 102 0.26 17.49 -4.50
N GLN A 103 0.29 16.16 -4.68
CA GLN A 103 0.08 15.51 -5.98
C GLN A 103 -1.40 15.47 -6.43
N GLY A 104 -2.30 16.21 -5.78
CA GLY A 104 -3.72 16.28 -6.12
C GLY A 104 -4.45 14.94 -5.99
N GLY A 105 -5.67 14.85 -6.55
CA GLY A 105 -6.42 13.58 -6.66
C GLY A 105 -7.15 13.11 -5.40
N GLY A 106 -7.67 14.02 -4.57
CA GLY A 106 -8.46 13.66 -3.38
C GLY A 106 -7.63 13.17 -2.19
N ARG A 107 -6.30 13.24 -2.27
CA ARG A 107 -5.35 12.82 -1.24
C ARG A 107 -5.51 13.64 0.05
N LYS A 108 -5.88 12.98 1.14
CA LYS A 108 -6.12 13.61 2.44
C LYS A 108 -4.89 13.53 3.34
N GLY A 109 -4.76 14.49 4.26
CA GLY A 109 -3.79 14.38 5.34
C GLY A 109 -4.21 13.27 6.31
N LEU A 110 -3.30 12.34 6.60
CA LEU A 110 -3.57 11.29 7.59
C LEU A 110 -3.54 11.87 9.01
N PRO A 111 -4.47 11.46 9.90
CA PRO A 111 -4.46 11.92 11.30
C PRO A 111 -3.13 11.65 11.98
N LYS A 112 -2.61 12.62 12.74
CA LYS A 112 -1.33 12.46 13.47
C LYS A 112 -1.36 11.26 14.41
N SER A 113 -2.50 11.01 15.06
CA SER A 113 -2.71 9.85 15.93
C SER A 113 -2.58 8.51 15.18
N PHE A 114 -2.98 8.44 13.92
CA PHE A 114 -2.82 7.26 13.06
C PHE A 114 -1.36 7.07 12.67
N LEU A 115 -0.72 8.14 12.19
CA LEU A 115 0.68 8.14 11.80
C LEU A 115 1.64 7.78 12.94
N ASN A 116 1.29 8.07 14.19
CA ASN A 116 2.09 7.71 15.36
C ASN A 116 2.18 6.18 15.59
N ARG A 117 1.37 5.37 14.90
CA ARG A 117 1.45 3.89 14.92
C ARG A 117 2.47 3.33 13.94
N PHE A 118 3.00 4.18 13.05
CA PHE A 118 4.01 3.81 12.08
C PHE A 118 5.37 4.39 12.44
N THR A 119 6.42 3.65 12.11
CA THR A 119 7.76 4.23 11.94
C THR A 119 7.81 4.88 10.57
N LYS A 120 8.01 6.19 10.52
CA LYS A 120 8.09 6.94 9.27
C LYS A 120 9.47 6.80 8.67
N VAL A 121 9.52 6.37 7.42
CA VAL A 121 10.72 6.34 6.61
C VAL A 121 10.48 7.27 5.43
N TYR A 122 11.36 8.25 5.26
CA TYR A 122 11.34 9.14 4.11
C TYR A 122 12.28 8.54 3.06
N VAL A 123 11.78 8.39 1.84
CA VAL A 123 12.54 7.89 0.71
C VAL A 123 12.83 9.09 -0.17
N ASP A 124 14.11 9.37 -0.37
CA ASP A 124 14.56 10.45 -1.23
C ASP A 124 14.34 10.10 -2.71
N GLU A 125 14.13 11.12 -3.53
CA GLU A 125 14.09 10.96 -4.99
C GLU A 125 15.46 10.51 -5.50
N LEU A 126 15.45 9.68 -6.55
CA LEU A 126 16.67 9.22 -7.20
C LEU A 126 17.44 10.41 -7.78
N VAL A 127 18.76 10.41 -7.61
CA VAL A 127 19.65 11.40 -8.23
C VAL A 127 20.22 10.89 -9.56
N ASP A 128 20.80 11.80 -10.35
CA ASP A 128 21.34 11.49 -11.68
C ASP A 128 22.29 10.27 -11.67
N ASP A 129 23.12 10.15 -10.64
CA ASP A 129 24.04 9.02 -10.48
C ASP A 129 23.31 7.68 -10.25
N ASP A 130 22.18 7.68 -9.55
CA ASP A 130 21.34 6.49 -9.37
C ASP A 130 20.76 6.05 -10.72
N TYR A 131 20.25 7.00 -11.51
CA TYR A 131 19.75 6.71 -12.86
C TYR A 131 20.85 6.16 -13.75
N VAL A 132 22.05 6.74 -13.71
CA VAL A 132 23.20 6.23 -14.48
C VAL A 132 23.52 4.80 -14.05
N PHE A 133 23.58 4.53 -12.75
CA PHE A 133 23.86 3.20 -12.22
C PHE A 133 22.80 2.16 -12.63
N ILE A 134 21.52 2.48 -12.44
CA ILE A 134 20.39 1.61 -12.79
C ILE A 134 20.37 1.34 -14.29
N CYS A 135 20.42 2.39 -15.11
CA CYS A 135 20.32 2.23 -16.55
C CYS A 135 21.54 1.55 -17.16
N ASN A 136 22.75 1.79 -16.64
CA ASN A 136 23.95 1.08 -17.09
C ASN A 136 23.90 -0.41 -16.74
N SER A 137 23.31 -0.76 -15.60
CA SER A 137 23.13 -2.16 -15.19
C SER A 137 22.08 -2.89 -16.03
N LEU A 138 20.99 -2.22 -16.40
CA LEU A 138 19.92 -2.80 -17.23
C LEU A 138 20.23 -2.82 -18.72
N TYR A 139 20.99 -1.83 -19.21
CA TYR A 139 21.28 -1.63 -20.63
C TYR A 139 22.79 -1.47 -20.88
N PRO A 140 23.60 -2.50 -20.59
CA PRO A 140 25.07 -2.41 -20.70
C PRO A 140 25.56 -2.23 -22.15
N SER A 141 24.71 -2.46 -23.16
CA SER A 141 25.04 -2.24 -24.57
C SER A 141 24.99 -0.77 -25.00
N ILE A 142 24.37 0.11 -24.21
CA ILE A 142 24.27 1.54 -24.53
C ILE A 142 25.51 2.25 -23.97
N PRO A 143 26.29 2.98 -24.79
CA PRO A 143 27.44 3.73 -24.30
C PRO A 143 27.05 4.74 -23.23
N LEU A 144 27.80 4.80 -22.13
CA LEU A 144 27.61 5.75 -21.03
C LEU A 144 27.38 7.21 -21.49
N PRO A 145 28.13 7.77 -22.46
CA PRO A 145 27.88 9.14 -22.92
C PRO A 145 26.49 9.37 -23.51
N THR A 146 25.92 8.34 -24.16
CA THR A 146 24.56 8.40 -24.70
C THR A 146 23.54 8.29 -23.58
N LEU A 147 23.77 7.39 -22.62
CA LEU A 147 22.93 7.21 -21.43
C LEU A 147 22.81 8.51 -20.62
N SER A 148 23.94 9.17 -20.34
CA SER A 148 23.96 10.44 -19.61
C SER A 148 23.16 11.53 -20.33
N LYS A 149 23.23 11.59 -21.67
CA LYS A 149 22.43 12.53 -22.46
C LYS A 149 20.92 12.25 -22.36
N LEU A 150 20.52 10.97 -22.36
CA LEU A 150 19.12 10.57 -22.22
C LEU A 150 18.57 10.92 -20.83
N ILE A 151 19.35 10.64 -19.77
CA ILE A 151 18.99 10.97 -18.39
C ILE A 151 18.86 12.49 -18.24
N LEU A 152 19.84 13.26 -18.71
CA LEU A 152 19.79 14.72 -18.66
C LEU A 152 18.60 15.29 -19.43
N PHE A 153 18.27 14.73 -20.59
CA PHE A 153 17.10 15.14 -21.37
C PHE A 153 15.81 14.89 -20.59
N ASN A 154 15.65 13.69 -20.01
CA ASN A 154 14.46 13.34 -19.23
C ASN A 154 14.30 14.23 -17.99
N LYS A 155 15.40 14.51 -17.29
CA LYS A 155 15.41 15.44 -16.15
C LYS A 155 14.91 16.83 -16.53
N ARG A 156 15.46 17.41 -17.61
CA ARG A 156 15.02 18.73 -18.10
C ARG A 156 13.54 18.74 -18.47
N LEU A 157 13.09 17.68 -19.15
CA LEU A 157 11.68 17.53 -19.52
C LEU A 157 10.78 17.46 -18.29
N HIS A 158 11.19 16.72 -17.26
CA HIS A 158 10.48 16.65 -15.99
C HIS A 158 10.42 18.01 -15.28
N GLU A 159 11.56 18.71 -15.17
CA GLU A 159 11.62 20.04 -14.57
C GLU A 159 10.69 21.02 -15.30
N ASP A 160 10.75 21.05 -16.63
CA ASP A 160 9.93 21.96 -17.45
C ASP A 160 8.42 21.70 -17.35
N THR A 161 8.01 20.43 -17.20
CA THR A 161 6.60 20.04 -17.17
C THR A 161 6.01 20.01 -15.75
N MET A 162 6.71 19.35 -14.81
CA MET A 162 6.19 19.05 -13.47
C MET A 162 6.51 20.13 -12.44
N LEU A 163 7.59 20.89 -12.60
CA LEU A 163 7.98 21.95 -11.65
C LEU A 163 7.64 23.35 -12.18
N TYR A 164 7.95 23.62 -13.45
CA TYR A 164 7.79 24.96 -14.02
C TYR A 164 6.50 25.16 -14.82
N HIS A 165 5.75 24.09 -15.10
CA HIS A 165 4.50 24.12 -15.89
C HIS A 165 4.60 25.01 -17.13
N LYS A 166 5.72 24.88 -17.87
CA LYS A 166 6.01 25.75 -19.04
C LYS A 166 5.09 25.48 -20.25
N PHE A 167 4.21 24.48 -20.15
CA PHE A 167 3.32 23.99 -21.20
C PHE A 167 1.92 23.77 -20.66
#